data_AF-A0A6J6UU45-F1
#
_entry.id   AF-A0A6J6UU45-F1
#
_cell.length_a   1.000
_cell.length_b   1.000
_cell.length_c   1.000
_cell.angle_alpha   90.00
_cell.angle_beta   90.00
_cell.angle_gamma   90.00
#
_symmetry.space_group_name_H-M   'P 1'
#
loop_
_entity.id
_entity.type
_entity.pdbx_description
1 polymer ?
#
loop_
_entity_poly.entity_id
_entity_poly.type
_entity_poly.pdbx_seq_one_letter_code
_entity_poly.pdbx_strand_id
1 'polypeptide(L)'
;MILHTVADPSRSSRIAHEVFDDPEARGQLANDLASSLARAANTGAASATADTGLKVPKIAGDDPVLREAVAAALANPRVTTDVIDALAAEHANLLGVEPKKPATINTTLLLEAVNRSLGVASPTLAAQLVNAAPKSVALPDVEIPFVGAAHRFATAWVPRLALIAVLFGGVALVGADRLRVLRRIGVWAVGAGLLWVLLPRGFIWLAEQWVPGNAAVVRAVLRGATGAVTAMATLLVLGGAAAIGASIVVGRPSVRAGRGQRDQRDPRDALGAPGSIDSSSGWRTFTGRDLPPSSSRPAPKQFDKRA
;
A
#
# COMPACT_ATOMS: atom_id res chain seq x y z
N MET A 1 -13.74 -0.87 -15.84
CA MET A 1 -12.76 -1.84 -15.32
C MET A 1 -12.53 -1.50 -13.86
N ILE A 2 -13.04 -2.32 -12.94
CA ILE A 2 -12.95 -2.08 -11.50
C ILE A 2 -11.54 -2.47 -11.06
N LEU A 3 -10.72 -1.52 -10.65
CA LEU A 3 -9.44 -1.85 -10.05
C LEU A 3 -9.73 -2.41 -8.66
N HIS A 4 -9.44 -3.69 -8.43
CA HIS A 4 -9.52 -4.34 -7.12
C HIS A 4 -8.40 -3.86 -6.17
N THR A 5 -8.24 -2.55 -6.03
CA THR A 5 -7.23 -1.87 -5.22
C THR A 5 -7.91 -1.10 -4.09
N VAL A 6 -7.11 -0.51 -3.20
CA VAL A 6 -7.59 0.29 -2.06
C VAL A 6 -8.48 1.46 -2.49
N ALA A 7 -8.40 1.85 -3.77
CA ALA A 7 -9.20 2.91 -4.38
C ALA A 7 -10.57 2.44 -4.94
N ASP A 8 -11.00 1.23 -4.62
CA ASP A 8 -12.33 0.74 -4.96
C ASP A 8 -13.34 1.21 -3.89
N PRO A 9 -14.39 1.98 -4.24
CA PRO A 9 -15.42 2.41 -3.29
C PRO A 9 -16.13 1.25 -2.59
N SER A 10 -16.21 0.07 -3.21
CA SER A 10 -16.79 -1.11 -2.55
C SER A 10 -15.91 -1.68 -1.43
N ARG A 11 -14.61 -1.34 -1.41
CA ARG A 11 -13.67 -1.77 -0.38
C ARG A 11 -13.59 -0.82 0.81
N SER A 12 -13.99 0.44 0.68
CA SER A 12 -13.99 1.37 1.81
C SER A 12 -14.89 0.86 2.95
N SER A 13 -16.05 0.28 2.63
CA SER A 13 -16.92 -0.40 3.59
C SER A 13 -16.20 -1.56 4.30
N ARG A 14 -15.46 -2.40 3.56
CA ARG A 14 -14.71 -3.52 4.15
C ARG A 14 -13.60 -3.05 5.08
N ILE A 15 -12.85 -2.01 4.68
CA ILE A 15 -11.82 -1.40 5.51
C ILE A 15 -12.43 -0.85 6.79
N ALA A 16 -13.57 -0.17 6.69
CA ALA A 16 -14.25 0.38 7.84
C ALA A 16 -14.72 -0.74 8.79
N HIS A 17 -15.26 -1.85 8.26
CA HIS A 17 -15.58 -3.03 9.06
C HIS A 17 -14.35 -3.61 9.78
N GLU A 18 -13.22 -3.79 9.10
CA GLU A 18 -11.98 -4.31 9.73
C GLU A 18 -11.46 -3.38 10.84
N VAL A 19 -11.57 -2.06 10.66
CA VAL A 19 -11.23 -1.08 11.70
C VAL A 19 -12.18 -1.16 12.88
N PHE A 20 -13.48 -1.32 12.63
CA PHE A 20 -14.46 -1.42 13.69
C PHE A 20 -14.40 -2.77 14.41
N ASP A 21 -14.07 -3.86 13.73
CA ASP A 21 -14.01 -5.21 14.30
C ASP A 21 -12.74 -5.44 15.14
N ASP A 22 -11.68 -4.67 14.91
CA ASP A 22 -10.46 -4.69 15.73
C ASP A 22 -10.67 -3.93 17.07
N PRO A 23 -10.61 -4.62 18.22
CA PRO A 23 -10.84 -4.00 19.52
C PRO A 23 -9.79 -2.94 19.90
N GLU A 24 -8.54 -3.08 19.43
CA GLU A 24 -7.49 -2.07 19.67
C GLU A 24 -7.78 -0.80 18.87
N ALA A 25 -8.14 -0.95 17.59
CA ALA A 25 -8.46 0.18 16.73
C ALA A 25 -9.74 0.90 17.20
N ARG A 26 -10.76 0.14 17.63
CA ARG A 26 -11.98 0.70 18.23
C ARG A 26 -11.69 1.48 19.51
N GLY A 27 -10.78 0.99 20.35
CA GLY A 27 -10.32 1.69 21.55
C GLY A 27 -9.61 3.01 21.25
N GLN A 28 -8.72 3.02 20.24
CA GLN A 28 -8.04 4.24 19.79
C GLN A 28 -9.03 5.26 19.22
N LEU A 29 -9.95 4.82 18.36
CA LEU A 29 -11.02 5.66 17.81
C LEU A 29 -11.89 6.27 18.91
N ALA A 30 -12.28 5.47 19.91
CA ALA A 30 -13.05 5.97 21.04
C ALA A 30 -12.29 7.07 21.82
N ASN A 31 -10.98 6.93 22.00
CA ASN A 31 -10.15 7.92 22.69
C ASN A 31 -10.04 9.23 21.89
N ASP A 32 -9.83 9.14 20.58
CA ASP A 32 -9.73 10.29 19.70
C ASP A 32 -11.08 11.03 19.61
N LEU A 33 -12.18 10.28 19.52
CA LEU A 33 -13.53 10.82 19.50
C LEU A 33 -13.89 11.47 20.85
N ALA A 34 -13.58 10.84 21.98
CA ALA A 34 -13.77 11.45 23.30
C ALA A 34 -12.96 12.75 23.44
N SER A 35 -11.71 12.76 22.99
CA SER A 35 -10.82 13.94 23.04
C SER A 35 -11.30 15.07 22.12
N SER A 36 -11.82 14.76 20.95
CA SER A 36 -12.39 15.76 20.02
C SER A 36 -13.73 16.30 20.52
N LEU A 37 -14.59 15.44 21.07
CA LEU A 37 -15.86 15.82 21.67
C LEU A 37 -15.67 16.72 22.90
N ALA A 38 -14.73 16.37 23.78
CA ALA A 38 -14.37 17.21 24.92
C ALA A 38 -13.84 18.57 24.47
N ARG A 39 -12.99 18.63 23.44
CA ARG A 39 -12.52 19.90 22.85
C ARG A 39 -13.67 20.73 22.29
N ALA A 40 -14.56 20.12 21.50
CA ALA A 40 -15.71 20.81 20.93
C ALA A 40 -16.64 21.36 22.02
N ALA A 41 -16.95 20.54 23.03
CA ALA A 41 -17.77 20.94 24.16
C ALA A 41 -17.13 22.09 24.97
N ASN A 42 -15.82 22.02 25.22
CA ASN A 42 -15.09 23.09 25.90
C ASN A 42 -15.06 24.38 25.09
N THR A 43 -14.94 24.31 23.76
CA THR A 43 -15.00 25.49 22.89
C THR A 43 -16.39 26.12 22.94
N GLY A 44 -17.45 25.33 22.83
CA GLY A 44 -18.83 25.82 22.94
C GLY A 44 -19.12 26.42 24.32
N ALA A 45 -18.64 25.76 25.38
CA ALA A 45 -18.75 26.25 26.75
C ALA A 45 -17.99 27.57 26.97
N ALA A 46 -16.82 27.73 26.36
CA ALA A 46 -16.06 28.98 26.42
C ALA A 46 -16.81 30.13 25.71
N SER A 47 -17.43 29.87 24.56
CA SER A 47 -18.28 30.84 23.88
C SER A 47 -19.49 31.23 24.74
N ALA A 48 -20.20 30.26 25.33
CA ALA A 48 -21.33 30.53 26.21
C ALA A 48 -20.93 31.28 27.50
N THR A 49 -19.74 31.01 28.03
CA THR A 49 -19.17 31.74 29.19
C THR A 49 -18.90 33.20 28.83
N ALA A 50 -18.43 33.48 27.63
CA ALA A 50 -18.20 34.85 27.15
C ALA A 50 -19.50 35.65 27.06
N ASP A 51 -20.60 34.99 26.66
CA ASP A 51 -21.91 35.63 26.49
C ASP A 51 -22.68 35.81 27.81
N THR A 52 -22.56 34.87 28.75
CA THR A 52 -23.40 34.81 29.96
C THR A 52 -22.65 35.07 31.28
N GLY A 53 -21.32 35.03 31.27
CA GLY A 53 -20.48 35.14 32.47
C GLY A 53 -20.49 33.91 33.38
N LEU A 54 -21.25 32.86 33.07
CA LEU A 54 -21.25 31.61 33.85
C LEU A 54 -20.01 30.77 33.57
N LYS A 55 -19.22 30.46 34.60
CA LYS A 55 -18.10 29.52 34.50
C LYS A 55 -18.62 28.10 34.33
N VAL A 56 -18.42 27.53 33.14
CA VAL A 56 -18.67 26.12 32.87
C VAL A 56 -17.40 25.31 33.16
N PRO A 57 -17.47 24.21 33.93
CA PRO A 57 -16.32 23.35 34.17
C PRO A 57 -15.82 22.72 32.86
N LYS A 58 -14.50 22.63 32.69
CA LYS A 58 -13.89 22.00 31.51
C LYS A 58 -13.99 20.48 31.61
N ILE A 59 -14.38 19.85 30.51
CA ILE A 59 -14.40 18.41 30.34
C ILE A 59 -13.00 17.96 29.89
N ALA A 60 -12.40 17.01 30.61
CA ALA A 60 -11.11 16.44 30.23
C ALA A 60 -11.29 15.46 29.05
N GLY A 61 -10.42 15.51 28.05
CA GLY A 61 -10.51 14.62 26.88
C GLY A 61 -10.18 13.16 27.18
N ASP A 62 -9.48 12.93 28.28
CA ASP A 62 -9.09 11.63 28.82
C ASP A 62 -10.03 11.12 29.92
N ASP A 63 -11.16 11.80 30.16
CA ASP A 63 -12.16 11.38 31.16
C ASP A 63 -12.63 9.93 30.88
N PRO A 64 -12.46 9.00 31.84
CA PRO A 64 -12.80 7.59 31.64
C PRO A 64 -14.29 7.38 31.39
N VAL A 65 -15.16 8.19 32.01
CA VAL A 65 -16.62 8.08 31.85
C VAL A 65 -17.03 8.51 30.44
N LEU A 66 -16.41 9.58 29.92
CA LEU A 66 -16.64 10.03 28.55
C LEU A 66 -16.14 9.00 27.53
N ARG A 67 -14.95 8.44 27.76
CA ARG A 67 -14.36 7.41 26.88
C ARG A 67 -15.24 6.15 26.82
N GLU A 68 -15.73 5.69 27.96
CA GLU A 68 -16.61 4.52 28.03
C GLU A 68 -17.96 4.80 27.37
N ALA A 69 -18.52 5.99 27.56
CA ALA A 69 -19.76 6.40 26.91
C ALA A 69 -19.63 6.46 25.37
N VAL A 70 -18.50 6.96 24.86
CA VAL A 70 -18.17 6.97 23.43
C VAL A 70 -17.96 5.55 22.92
N ALA A 71 -17.24 4.69 23.66
CA ALA A 71 -17.06 3.29 23.29
C ALA A 71 -18.41 2.54 23.21
N ALA A 72 -19.31 2.79 24.15
CA ALA A 72 -20.67 2.24 24.13
C ALA A 72 -21.50 2.80 22.96
N ALA A 73 -21.35 4.07 22.61
CA ALA A 73 -22.00 4.67 21.44
C ALA A 73 -21.49 4.04 20.13
N LEU A 74 -20.18 3.79 20.01
CA LEU A 74 -19.59 3.11 18.85
C LEU A 74 -20.00 1.64 18.72
N ALA A 75 -20.45 1.02 19.82
CA ALA A 75 -21.05 -0.32 19.79
C ALA A 75 -22.50 -0.32 19.26
N ASN A 76 -23.13 0.85 19.11
CA ASN A 76 -24.47 0.95 18.54
C ASN A 76 -24.42 0.78 17.00
N PRO A 77 -25.09 -0.24 16.42
CA PRO A 77 -25.02 -0.52 14.99
C PRO A 77 -25.39 0.67 14.10
N ARG A 78 -26.31 1.52 14.55
CA ARG A 78 -26.74 2.70 13.77
C ARG A 78 -25.65 3.75 13.69
N VAL A 79 -24.95 4.00 14.79
CA VAL A 79 -23.83 4.96 14.85
C VAL A 79 -22.67 4.43 14.03
N THR A 80 -22.35 3.13 14.18
CA THR A 80 -21.30 2.48 13.38
C THR A 80 -21.59 2.62 11.89
N THR A 81 -22.83 2.37 11.46
CA THR A 81 -23.22 2.45 10.04
C THR A 81 -23.08 3.88 9.50
N ASP A 82 -23.53 4.88 10.25
CA ASP A 82 -23.43 6.29 9.85
C ASP A 82 -21.97 6.75 9.73
N VAL A 83 -21.10 6.33 10.66
CA VAL A 83 -19.66 6.63 10.59
C VAL A 83 -18.99 5.92 9.41
N ILE A 84 -19.34 4.65 9.16
CA ILE A 84 -18.85 3.89 8.00
C ILE A 84 -19.26 4.60 6.69
N ASP A 85 -20.51 5.03 6.57
CA ASP A 85 -21.04 5.68 5.38
C ASP A 85 -20.38 7.05 5.15
N ALA A 86 -20.19 7.85 6.20
CA ALA A 86 -19.49 9.13 6.12
C ALA A 86 -18.02 8.95 5.69
N LEU A 87 -17.33 7.95 6.24
CA LEU A 87 -15.94 7.65 5.88
C LEU A 87 -15.82 7.13 4.44
N ALA A 88 -16.79 6.30 4.01
CA ALA A 88 -16.86 5.81 2.64
C ALA A 88 -17.12 6.95 1.64
N ALA A 89 -17.99 7.90 1.99
CA ALA A 89 -18.23 9.10 1.21
C ALA A 89 -16.98 9.97 1.10
N GLU A 90 -16.27 10.20 2.21
CA GLU A 90 -15.03 10.97 2.22
C GLU A 90 -13.94 10.34 1.35
N HIS A 91 -13.75 9.01 1.48
CA HIS A 91 -12.78 8.30 0.65
C HIS A 91 -13.16 8.38 -0.85
N ALA A 92 -14.45 8.23 -1.19
CA ALA A 92 -14.90 8.39 -2.57
C ALA A 92 -14.62 9.81 -3.10
N ASN A 93 -14.82 10.84 -2.27
CA ASN A 93 -14.53 12.22 -2.61
C ASN A 93 -13.02 12.46 -2.83
N LEU A 94 -12.16 11.91 -1.96
CA LEU A 94 -10.69 12.00 -2.08
C LEU A 94 -10.15 11.33 -3.34
N LEU A 95 -10.81 10.27 -3.81
CA LEU A 95 -10.48 9.59 -5.06
C LEU A 95 -11.01 10.35 -6.30
N GLY A 96 -11.81 11.41 -6.10
CA GLY A 96 -12.41 12.20 -7.16
C GLY A 96 -13.54 11.46 -7.88
N VAL A 97 -14.28 10.60 -7.17
CA VAL A 97 -15.48 9.94 -7.71
C VAL A 97 -16.64 10.93 -7.74
N GLU A 98 -17.19 11.18 -8.93
CA GLU A 98 -18.33 12.08 -9.11
C GLU A 98 -19.66 11.28 -9.15
N PRO A 99 -20.77 11.83 -8.62
CA PRO A 99 -20.87 13.10 -7.89
C PRO A 99 -20.36 13.03 -6.43
N LYS A 100 -19.79 14.14 -5.92
CA LYS A 100 -19.31 14.26 -4.53
C LYS A 100 -20.45 13.93 -3.55
N LYS A 101 -20.23 13.00 -2.64
CA LYS A 101 -21.20 12.65 -1.60
C LYS A 101 -20.93 13.45 -0.32
N PRO A 102 -21.96 13.89 0.42
CA PRO A 102 -21.73 14.55 1.70
C PRO A 102 -21.10 13.58 2.69
N ALA A 103 -19.89 13.90 3.18
CA ALA A 103 -19.21 13.17 4.25
C ALA A 103 -19.55 13.82 5.59
N THR A 104 -20.80 13.67 6.00
CA THR A 104 -21.31 14.24 7.25
C THR A 104 -21.64 13.10 8.20
N ILE A 105 -21.04 13.09 9.38
CA ILE A 105 -21.49 12.23 10.48
C ILE A 105 -22.71 12.90 11.10
N ASN A 106 -23.78 12.15 11.27
CA ASN A 106 -24.96 12.60 11.96
C ASN A 106 -24.66 12.69 13.46
N THR A 107 -24.13 13.84 13.88
CA THR A 107 -23.74 14.06 15.28
C THR A 107 -24.91 13.96 16.23
N THR A 108 -26.16 14.14 15.77
CA THR A 108 -27.33 13.94 16.62
C THR A 108 -27.47 12.48 17.07
N LEU A 109 -27.20 11.51 16.19
CA LEU A 109 -27.24 10.08 16.54
C LEU A 109 -26.10 9.70 17.48
N LEU A 110 -24.89 10.20 17.21
CA LEU A 110 -23.73 9.98 18.07
C LEU A 110 -23.96 10.60 19.45
N LEU A 111 -24.43 11.85 19.50
CA LEU A 111 -24.65 12.58 20.74
C LEU A 111 -25.82 11.98 21.53
N GLU A 112 -26.88 11.52 20.88
CA GLU A 112 -27.98 10.81 21.54
C GLU A 112 -27.48 9.49 22.15
N ALA A 113 -26.65 8.73 21.43
CA ALA A 113 -26.08 7.49 21.93
C ALA A 113 -25.14 7.72 23.13
N VAL A 114 -24.26 8.73 23.02
CA VAL A 114 -23.36 9.15 24.12
C VAL A 114 -24.15 9.71 25.30
N ASN A 115 -25.19 10.52 25.05
CA ASN A 115 -26.03 11.07 26.11
C ASN A 115 -26.84 9.98 26.82
N ARG A 116 -27.28 8.95 26.08
CA ARG A 116 -27.96 7.78 26.66
C ARG A 116 -27.03 6.98 27.57
N SER A 117 -25.77 6.79 27.19
CA SER A 117 -24.79 6.09 28.04
C SER A 117 -24.33 6.96 29.22
N LEU A 118 -24.07 8.26 29.00
CA LEU A 118 -23.73 9.21 30.05
C LEU A 118 -24.87 9.47 31.03
N GLY A 119 -26.13 9.45 30.59
CA GLY A 119 -27.28 9.70 31.47
C GLY A 119 -27.38 8.71 32.64
N VAL A 120 -26.85 7.49 32.46
CA VAL A 120 -26.79 6.46 33.50
C VAL A 120 -25.59 6.67 34.44
N ALA A 121 -24.44 7.07 33.90
CA ALA A 121 -23.18 7.17 34.65
C ALA A 121 -22.95 8.55 35.30
N SER A 122 -23.27 9.64 34.59
CA SER A 122 -23.08 11.02 35.01
C SER A 122 -24.11 11.96 34.34
N PRO A 123 -25.27 12.19 34.97
CA PRO A 123 -26.33 13.03 34.40
C PRO A 123 -25.92 14.51 34.29
N THR A 124 -24.95 14.97 35.08
CA THR A 124 -24.42 16.33 35.02
C THR A 124 -23.57 16.56 33.77
N LEU A 125 -22.73 15.59 33.38
CA LEU A 125 -21.96 15.65 32.13
C LEU A 125 -22.86 15.56 30.90
N ALA A 126 -23.87 14.69 30.96
CA ALA A 126 -24.90 14.54 29.93
C ALA A 126 -25.59 15.89 29.60
N ALA A 127 -26.04 16.61 30.63
CA ALA A 127 -26.68 17.92 30.48
C ALA A 127 -25.76 19.00 29.88
N GLN A 128 -24.45 18.94 30.16
CA GLN A 128 -23.47 19.89 29.60
C GLN A 128 -23.20 19.63 28.12
N LEU A 129 -23.14 18.36 27.71
CA LEU A 129 -22.89 17.97 26.33
C LEU A 129 -24.04 18.33 25.38
N VAL A 130 -25.30 18.15 25.81
CA VAL A 130 -26.47 18.46 24.98
C VAL A 130 -26.53 19.95 24.61
N ASN A 131 -26.11 20.83 25.52
CA ASN A 131 -26.15 22.28 25.29
C ASN A 131 -24.94 22.81 24.49
N ALA A 132 -23.84 22.08 24.46
CA ALA A 132 -22.58 22.53 23.84
C ALA A 132 -22.31 21.93 22.45
N ALA A 133 -23.05 20.88 22.04
CA ALA A 133 -22.71 20.13 20.85
C ALA A 133 -23.29 20.73 19.55
N PRO A 134 -22.47 20.87 18.49
CA PRO A 134 -22.97 21.26 17.17
C PRO A 134 -23.85 20.16 16.54
N LYS A 135 -24.95 20.59 15.89
CA LYS A 135 -25.96 19.72 15.24
C LYS A 135 -25.43 18.89 14.06
N SER A 136 -24.31 19.29 13.49
CA SER A 136 -23.56 18.51 12.51
C SER A 136 -22.08 18.90 12.59
N VAL A 137 -21.21 17.91 12.42
CA VAL A 137 -19.77 18.14 12.25
C VAL A 137 -19.42 17.62 10.87
N ALA A 138 -19.04 18.54 9.98
CA ALA A 138 -18.40 18.17 8.73
C ALA A 138 -17.06 17.52 9.07
N LEU A 139 -16.74 16.39 8.44
CA LEU A 139 -15.36 15.92 8.48
C LEU A 139 -14.47 17.00 7.85
N PRO A 140 -13.31 17.31 8.43
CA PRO A 140 -12.37 18.18 7.76
C PRO A 140 -12.02 17.57 6.40
N ASP A 141 -12.24 18.30 5.30
CA ASP A 141 -11.81 17.89 3.96
C ASP A 141 -10.28 17.75 4.01
N VAL A 142 -9.78 16.51 4.18
CA VAL A 142 -8.34 16.26 4.19
C VAL A 142 -7.87 16.14 2.74
N GLU A 143 -7.62 17.27 2.09
CA GLU A 143 -7.00 17.25 0.76
C GLU A 143 -5.57 16.73 0.87
N ILE A 144 -5.38 15.44 0.58
CA ILE A 144 -4.05 14.88 0.38
C ILE A 144 -3.64 15.25 -1.05
N PRO A 145 -2.67 16.17 -1.23
CA PRO A 145 -2.22 16.51 -2.57
C PRO A 145 -1.75 15.21 -3.25
N PHE A 146 -2.01 15.10 -4.55
CA PHE A 146 -1.61 13.97 -5.39
C PHE A 146 -2.44 12.67 -5.31
N VAL A 147 -3.35 12.45 -4.34
CA VAL A 147 -4.11 11.18 -4.28
C VAL A 147 -4.99 10.98 -5.52
N GLY A 148 -5.77 12.00 -5.90
CA GLY A 148 -6.56 11.96 -7.13
C GLY A 148 -5.70 11.80 -8.39
N ALA A 149 -4.53 12.45 -8.44
CA ALA A 149 -3.60 12.33 -9.57
C ALA A 149 -2.98 10.92 -9.66
N ALA A 150 -2.59 10.34 -8.53
CA ALA A 150 -2.07 8.98 -8.43
C ALA A 150 -3.14 7.95 -8.83
N HIS A 151 -4.40 8.15 -8.39
CA HIS A 151 -5.51 7.30 -8.82
C HIS A 151 -5.71 7.36 -10.34
N ARG A 152 -5.83 8.56 -10.92
CA ARG A 152 -5.96 8.75 -12.38
C ARG A 152 -4.78 8.18 -13.16
N PHE A 153 -3.57 8.36 -12.65
CA PHE A 153 -2.37 7.77 -13.25
C PHE A 153 -2.44 6.24 -13.22
N ALA A 154 -2.75 5.65 -12.06
CA ALA A 154 -2.86 4.21 -11.92
C ALA A 154 -3.95 3.63 -12.82
N THR A 155 -5.15 4.21 -12.83
CA THR A 155 -6.25 3.73 -13.68
C THR A 155 -5.94 3.85 -15.17
N ALA A 156 -5.18 4.86 -15.57
CA ALA A 156 -4.76 5.04 -16.97
C ALA A 156 -3.61 4.11 -17.38
N TRP A 157 -2.61 3.89 -16.51
CA TRP A 157 -1.37 3.19 -16.88
C TRP A 157 -1.38 1.70 -16.57
N VAL A 158 -2.03 1.26 -15.50
CA VAL A 158 -2.12 -0.17 -15.13
C VAL A 158 -2.60 -1.05 -16.30
N PRO A 159 -3.71 -0.75 -17.02
CA PRO A 159 -4.14 -1.60 -18.12
C PRO A 159 -3.16 -1.58 -19.30
N ARG A 160 -2.51 -0.43 -19.56
CA ARG A 160 -1.51 -0.32 -20.63
C ARG A 160 -0.26 -1.13 -20.31
N LEU A 161 0.25 -1.04 -19.08
CA LEU A 161 1.38 -1.83 -18.62
C LEU A 161 1.07 -3.31 -18.61
N ALA A 162 -0.16 -3.70 -18.23
CA ALA A 162 -0.61 -5.08 -18.32
C ALA A 162 -0.60 -5.61 -19.76
N LEU A 163 -1.11 -4.83 -20.72
CA LEU A 163 -1.07 -5.19 -22.14
C LEU A 163 0.36 -5.32 -22.66
N ILE A 164 1.22 -4.35 -22.34
CA ILE A 164 2.64 -4.39 -22.69
C ILE A 164 3.30 -5.65 -22.12
N ALA A 165 3.05 -5.97 -20.85
CA ALA A 165 3.60 -7.16 -20.22
C ALA A 165 3.16 -8.46 -20.92
N VAL A 166 1.88 -8.57 -21.30
CA VAL A 166 1.37 -9.72 -22.08
C VAL A 166 2.02 -9.80 -23.45
N LEU A 167 2.18 -8.68 -24.14
CA LEU A 167 2.72 -8.62 -25.49
C LEU A 167 4.21 -8.99 -25.51
N PHE A 168 5.00 -8.43 -24.59
CA PHE A 168 6.40 -8.81 -24.41
C PHE A 168 6.55 -10.25 -23.94
N GLY A 169 5.69 -10.72 -23.02
CA GLY A 169 5.65 -12.13 -22.60
C GLY A 169 5.41 -13.07 -23.77
N GLY A 170 4.47 -12.74 -24.66
CA GLY A 170 4.17 -13.50 -25.87
C GLY A 170 5.32 -13.52 -26.87
N VAL A 171 5.91 -12.36 -27.18
CA VAL A 171 7.06 -12.25 -28.10
C VAL A 171 8.25 -13.04 -27.56
N ALA A 172 8.51 -12.97 -26.26
CA ALA A 172 9.63 -13.64 -25.64
C ALA A 172 9.48 -15.18 -25.59
N LEU A 173 8.27 -15.72 -25.74
CA LEU A 173 8.03 -17.16 -25.91
C LEU A 173 8.31 -17.67 -27.33
N VAL A 174 8.27 -16.78 -28.33
CA VAL A 174 8.51 -17.13 -29.75
C VAL A 174 10.01 -17.06 -30.10
N GLY A 175 10.78 -16.17 -29.46
CA GLY A 175 12.22 -16.00 -29.67
C GLY A 175 13.10 -17.11 -29.06
N ALA A 176 14.14 -17.52 -29.79
CA ALA A 176 15.08 -18.58 -29.41
C ALA A 176 16.00 -18.18 -28.25
N ASP A 177 15.53 -18.38 -27.01
CA ASP A 177 16.30 -18.75 -25.80
C ASP A 177 15.32 -18.90 -24.61
N ARG A 178 14.26 -19.70 -24.83
CA ARG A 178 13.05 -19.76 -23.98
C ARG A 178 13.35 -19.92 -22.49
N LEU A 179 14.35 -20.74 -22.13
CA LEU A 179 14.74 -20.99 -20.74
C LEU A 179 15.37 -19.78 -20.05
N ARG A 180 16.15 -18.97 -20.79
CA ARG A 180 16.86 -17.81 -20.24
C ARG A 180 15.89 -16.65 -19.99
N VAL A 181 14.94 -16.46 -20.91
CA VAL A 181 13.80 -15.54 -20.76
C VAL A 181 12.92 -15.95 -19.58
N LEU A 182 12.54 -17.23 -19.48
CA LEU A 182 11.65 -17.72 -18.41
C LEU A 182 12.25 -17.50 -17.01
N ARG A 183 13.56 -17.74 -16.86
CA ARG A 183 14.27 -17.46 -15.59
C ARG A 183 14.26 -15.97 -15.25
N ARG A 184 14.48 -15.09 -16.24
CA ARG A 184 14.51 -13.64 -16.00
C ARG A 184 13.12 -13.13 -15.62
N ILE A 185 12.07 -13.58 -16.30
CA ILE A 185 10.68 -13.27 -15.94
C ILE A 185 10.36 -13.80 -14.54
N GLY A 186 10.77 -15.03 -14.21
CA GLY A 186 10.59 -15.60 -12.88
C GLY A 186 11.26 -14.78 -11.77
N VAL A 187 12.51 -14.34 -11.97
CA VAL A 187 13.21 -13.46 -11.00
C VAL A 187 12.49 -12.12 -10.84
N TRP A 188 12.02 -11.51 -11.94
CA TRP A 188 11.25 -10.27 -11.86
C TRP A 188 9.91 -10.46 -11.15
N ALA A 189 9.20 -11.56 -11.40
CA ALA A 189 7.93 -11.87 -10.74
C ALA A 189 8.12 -12.09 -9.23
N VAL A 190 9.17 -12.83 -8.84
CA VAL A 190 9.54 -13.02 -7.43
C VAL A 190 9.93 -11.70 -6.79
N GLY A 191 10.76 -10.90 -7.45
CA GLY A 191 11.16 -9.58 -6.96
C GLY A 191 9.98 -8.63 -6.76
N ALA A 192 9.06 -8.57 -7.73
CA ALA A 192 7.83 -7.79 -7.63
C ALA A 192 6.91 -8.31 -6.51
N GLY A 193 6.77 -9.62 -6.38
CA GLY A 193 6.01 -10.24 -5.29
C GLY A 193 6.61 -9.93 -3.91
N LEU A 194 7.93 -10.03 -3.77
CA LEU A 194 8.64 -9.71 -2.52
C LEU A 194 8.51 -8.22 -2.18
N LEU A 195 8.69 -7.35 -3.17
CA LEU A 195 8.48 -5.93 -3.01
C LEU A 195 7.06 -5.66 -2.51
N TRP A 196 6.06 -6.37 -3.06
CA TRP A 196 4.68 -6.19 -2.62
C TRP A 196 4.37 -6.69 -1.22
N VAL A 197 5.09 -7.70 -0.74
CA VAL A 197 5.00 -8.17 0.65
C VAL A 197 5.70 -7.21 1.60
N LEU A 198 6.80 -6.61 1.17
CA LEU A 198 7.58 -5.67 1.98
C LEU A 198 6.93 -4.29 2.09
N LEU A 199 6.25 -3.83 1.05
CA LEU A 199 5.70 -2.47 0.99
C LEU A 199 4.68 -2.17 2.11
N PRO A 200 3.70 -3.04 2.42
CA PRO A 200 2.81 -2.84 3.56
C PRO A 200 3.55 -2.77 4.90
N ARG A 201 4.55 -3.64 5.10
CA ARG A 201 5.36 -3.62 6.34
C ARG A 201 6.16 -2.33 6.47
N GLY A 202 6.75 -1.87 5.36
CA GLY A 202 7.43 -0.58 5.30
C GLY A 202 6.47 0.58 5.61
N PHE A 203 5.23 0.50 5.13
CA PHE A 203 4.21 1.51 5.40
C PHE A 203 3.76 1.54 6.87
N ILE A 204 3.59 0.37 7.51
CA ILE A 204 3.31 0.29 8.95
C ILE A 204 4.45 0.92 9.74
N TRP A 205 5.68 0.53 9.44
CA TRP A 205 6.86 1.08 10.09
C TRP A 205 6.98 2.60 9.91
N LEU A 206 6.70 3.10 8.71
CA LEU A 206 6.70 4.53 8.43
C LEU A 206 5.56 5.26 9.16
N ALA A 207 4.36 4.66 9.21
CA ALA A 207 3.23 5.23 9.92
C ALA A 207 3.48 5.36 11.43
N GLU A 208 4.14 4.38 12.04
CA GLU A 208 4.54 4.42 13.46
C GLU A 208 5.51 5.57 13.75
N GLN A 209 6.37 5.93 12.79
CA GLN A 209 7.30 7.07 12.92
C GLN A 209 6.61 8.42 12.75
N TRP A 210 5.59 8.51 11.89
CA TRP A 210 4.96 9.78 11.53
C TRP A 210 3.77 10.14 12.42
N VAL A 211 3.03 9.14 12.94
CA VAL A 211 1.83 9.35 13.76
C VAL A 211 1.89 8.45 15.01
N PRO A 212 2.78 8.76 15.97
CA PRO A 212 2.85 8.03 17.23
C PRO A 212 1.53 8.21 17.99
N GLY A 213 0.74 7.13 18.09
CA GLY A 213 -0.57 7.11 18.76
C GLY A 213 -1.66 6.36 17.99
N ASN A 214 -1.60 6.37 16.65
CA ASN A 214 -2.69 5.83 15.79
C ASN A 214 -2.31 4.53 15.07
N ALA A 215 -1.29 3.83 15.56
CA ALA A 215 -0.73 2.66 14.88
C ALA A 215 -1.74 1.51 14.74
N ALA A 216 -2.69 1.34 15.67
CA ALA A 216 -3.67 0.26 15.57
C ALA A 216 -4.73 0.59 14.50
N VAL A 217 -5.21 1.84 14.44
CA VAL A 217 -6.11 2.30 13.36
C VAL A 217 -5.44 2.15 12.00
N VAL A 218 -4.19 2.60 11.85
CA VAL A 218 -3.45 2.47 10.59
C VAL A 218 -3.21 1.00 10.23
N ARG A 219 -2.89 0.14 11.20
CA ARG A 219 -2.77 -1.30 10.97
C ARG A 219 -4.08 -1.93 10.51
N ALA A 220 -5.20 -1.62 11.14
CA ALA A 220 -6.50 -2.16 10.75
C ALA A 220 -6.93 -1.66 9.36
N VAL A 221 -6.70 -0.39 9.06
CA VAL A 221 -6.91 0.18 7.72
C VAL A 221 -6.05 -0.55 6.67
N LEU A 222 -4.76 -0.72 6.96
CA LEU A 222 -3.84 -1.45 6.07
C LEU A 222 -4.24 -2.91 5.90
N ARG A 223 -4.76 -3.57 6.94
CA ARG A 223 -5.21 -4.96 6.88
C ARG A 223 -6.40 -5.11 5.93
N GLY A 224 -7.41 -4.25 6.08
CA GLY A 224 -8.56 -4.22 5.17
C GLY A 224 -8.17 -3.85 3.74
N ALA A 225 -7.23 -2.92 3.58
CA ALA A 225 -6.75 -2.46 2.28
C ALA A 225 -5.92 -3.54 1.54
N THR A 226 -5.05 -4.25 2.26
CA THR A 226 -4.06 -5.16 1.68
C THR A 226 -4.48 -6.63 1.67
N GLY A 227 -5.54 -7.02 2.39
CA GLY A 227 -5.95 -8.44 2.51
C GLY A 227 -6.18 -9.18 1.19
N ALA A 228 -6.70 -8.52 0.16
CA ALA A 228 -6.85 -9.14 -1.16
C ALA A 228 -5.65 -8.94 -2.08
N VAL A 229 -4.83 -7.90 -1.86
CA VAL A 229 -3.59 -7.67 -2.61
C VAL A 229 -2.54 -8.71 -2.21
N THR A 230 -2.48 -9.06 -0.93
CA THR A 230 -1.59 -10.10 -0.39
C THR A 230 -1.94 -11.49 -0.94
N ALA A 231 -3.21 -11.81 -1.11
CA ALA A 231 -3.64 -13.05 -1.77
C ALA A 231 -3.12 -13.14 -3.21
N MET A 232 -3.27 -12.07 -4.00
CA MET A 232 -2.74 -12.02 -5.37
C MET A 232 -1.21 -12.00 -5.42
N ALA A 233 -0.55 -11.30 -4.49
CA ALA A 233 0.90 -11.33 -4.36
C ALA A 233 1.41 -12.75 -4.05
N THR A 234 0.68 -13.50 -3.21
CA THR A 234 1.02 -14.89 -2.87
C THR A 234 0.86 -15.80 -4.09
N LEU A 235 -0.22 -15.64 -4.85
CA LEU A 235 -0.39 -16.35 -6.13
C LEU A 235 0.70 -15.99 -7.13
N LEU A 236 1.15 -14.73 -7.18
CA LEU A 236 2.25 -14.30 -8.05
C LEU A 236 3.57 -14.96 -7.65
N VAL A 237 3.87 -15.01 -6.35
CA VAL A 237 5.08 -15.65 -5.80
C VAL A 237 5.05 -17.16 -6.08
N LEU A 238 3.92 -17.82 -5.84
CA LEU A 238 3.74 -19.25 -6.12
C LEU A 238 3.86 -19.54 -7.62
N GLY A 239 3.23 -18.73 -8.47
CA GLY A 239 3.33 -18.85 -9.93
C GLY A 239 4.77 -18.65 -10.43
N GLY A 240 5.48 -17.64 -9.90
CA GLY A 240 6.90 -17.41 -10.18
C GLY A 240 7.79 -18.58 -9.75
N ALA A 241 7.57 -19.10 -8.54
CA ALA A 241 8.30 -20.26 -8.02
C ALA A 241 8.05 -21.53 -8.87
N ALA A 242 6.79 -21.77 -9.27
CA ALA A 242 6.43 -22.88 -10.13
C ALA A 242 7.08 -22.78 -11.52
N ALA A 243 7.13 -21.59 -12.12
CA ALA A 243 7.80 -21.36 -13.39
C ALA A 243 9.33 -21.60 -13.31
N ILE A 244 9.96 -21.18 -12.20
CA ILE A 244 11.38 -21.47 -11.93
C ILE A 244 11.60 -22.98 -11.78
N GLY A 245 10.74 -23.67 -11.03
CA GLY A 245 10.79 -25.13 -10.87
C GLY A 245 10.65 -25.87 -12.20
N ALA A 246 9.66 -25.49 -13.03
CA ALA A 246 9.44 -26.05 -14.35
C ALA A 246 10.65 -25.83 -15.28
N SER A 247 11.30 -24.67 -15.22
CA SER A 247 12.55 -24.38 -15.95
C SER A 247 13.68 -25.36 -15.61
N ILE A 248 13.77 -25.82 -14.36
CA ILE A 248 14.81 -26.75 -13.91
C ILE A 248 14.50 -28.18 -14.37
N VAL A 249 13.23 -28.58 -14.33
CA VAL A 249 12.80 -29.93 -14.73
C VAL A 249 12.90 -30.13 -16.24
N VAL A 250 12.43 -29.17 -17.04
CA VAL A 250 12.47 -29.22 -18.52
C VAL A 250 13.88 -28.97 -19.06
N GLY A 251 14.68 -28.16 -18.36
CA GLY A 251 16.05 -27.83 -18.73
C GLY A 251 17.10 -28.87 -18.32
N ARG A 252 16.73 -30.03 -17.76
CA ARG A 252 17.66 -31.14 -17.59
C ARG A 252 17.90 -31.74 -18.98
N PRO A 253 19.07 -31.51 -19.62
CA PRO A 253 19.40 -32.29 -20.79
C PRO A 253 19.36 -33.74 -20.32
N SER A 254 18.59 -34.57 -21.00
CA SER A 254 18.74 -36.01 -20.90
C SER A 254 20.19 -36.32 -21.24
N VAL A 255 21.03 -36.44 -20.21
CA VAL A 255 22.39 -37.00 -20.25
C VAL A 255 22.25 -38.50 -20.52
N ARG A 256 21.58 -38.84 -21.62
CA ARG A 256 21.25 -40.19 -22.01
C ARG A 256 21.66 -40.35 -23.47
N ALA A 257 22.65 -41.21 -23.63
CA ALA A 257 23.06 -41.86 -24.87
C ALA A 257 23.85 -41.00 -25.90
N GLY A 258 24.99 -40.45 -25.48
CA GLY A 258 26.03 -39.96 -26.41
C GLY A 258 27.43 -40.52 -26.11
N ARG A 259 27.54 -41.59 -25.32
CA ARG A 259 28.83 -42.20 -24.90
C ARG A 259 29.23 -43.41 -25.77
N GLY A 260 28.63 -43.57 -26.95
CA GLY A 260 28.82 -44.74 -27.81
C GLY A 260 29.40 -44.47 -29.21
N GLN A 261 29.76 -43.23 -29.54
CA GLN A 261 30.27 -42.89 -30.88
C GLN A 261 31.70 -42.37 -30.81
N ARG A 262 32.58 -43.16 -30.18
CA ARG A 262 34.03 -42.91 -30.14
C ARG A 262 34.89 -44.06 -30.67
N ASP A 263 34.30 -45.15 -31.16
CA ASP A 263 35.05 -46.32 -31.65
C ASP A 263 34.74 -46.70 -33.12
N GLN A 264 34.45 -45.72 -33.98
CA GLN A 264 34.58 -45.91 -35.42
C GLN A 264 35.72 -45.04 -35.95
N ARG A 265 36.91 -45.28 -35.39
CA ARG A 265 38.16 -44.97 -36.08
C ARG A 265 38.26 -45.92 -37.26
N ASP A 266 38.20 -45.35 -38.45
CA ASP A 266 38.49 -46.03 -39.69
C ASP A 266 39.94 -46.56 -39.66
N PRO A 267 40.20 -47.87 -39.82
CA PRO A 267 41.56 -48.41 -39.82
C PRO A 267 42.34 -48.09 -41.11
N ARG A 268 41.84 -47.22 -41.98
CA ARG A 268 42.46 -46.90 -43.27
C ARG A 268 43.49 -45.76 -43.23
N ASP A 269 43.62 -45.04 -42.11
CA ASP A 269 44.61 -43.96 -41.96
C ASP A 269 45.98 -44.45 -41.41
N ALA A 270 46.18 -45.76 -41.27
CA ALA A 270 47.42 -46.32 -40.70
C ALA A 270 48.58 -46.50 -41.70
N LEU A 271 48.40 -46.16 -42.98
CA LEU A 271 49.44 -46.34 -44.01
C LEU A 271 49.59 -45.09 -44.89
N GLY A 272 50.45 -44.17 -44.44
CA GLY A 272 51.20 -43.30 -45.35
C GLY A 272 51.16 -41.81 -45.04
N ALA A 273 52.14 -41.33 -44.29
CA ALA A 273 53.14 -40.38 -44.79
C ALA A 273 53.93 -39.76 -43.61
N PRO A 274 55.27 -39.91 -43.59
CA PRO A 274 56.14 -39.12 -42.74
C PRO A 274 56.51 -37.82 -43.45
N GLY A 275 56.45 -36.70 -42.71
CA GLY A 275 57.20 -35.49 -43.06
C GLY A 275 56.34 -34.24 -43.28
N SER A 276 56.29 -33.39 -42.26
CA SER A 276 57.06 -32.13 -42.29
C SER A 276 56.84 -31.39 -40.98
N ILE A 277 57.94 -31.24 -40.26
CA ILE A 277 58.12 -30.23 -39.23
C ILE A 277 57.89 -28.87 -39.89
N ASP A 278 56.95 -28.08 -39.40
CA ASP A 278 57.14 -26.63 -39.45
C ASP A 278 56.85 -26.01 -38.10
N SER A 279 57.91 -25.39 -37.62
CA SER A 279 58.14 -24.74 -36.35
C SER A 279 58.29 -23.26 -36.65
N SER A 280 57.22 -22.48 -36.50
CA SER A 280 57.32 -21.02 -36.45
C SER A 280 56.07 -20.48 -35.72
N SER A 281 56.21 -20.15 -34.44
CA SER A 281 56.47 -18.81 -33.94
C SER A 281 55.28 -17.85 -34.12
N GLY A 282 54.60 -17.51 -33.02
CA GLY A 282 53.58 -16.48 -33.09
C GLY A 282 52.81 -16.22 -31.81
N TRP A 283 53.48 -16.12 -30.66
CA TRP A 283 52.91 -15.46 -29.50
C TRP A 283 52.66 -13.98 -29.86
N ARG A 284 51.40 -13.60 -30.10
CA ARG A 284 50.98 -12.20 -30.08
C ARG A 284 50.09 -11.95 -28.88
N THR A 285 50.76 -11.55 -27.80
CA THR A 285 50.25 -10.63 -26.79
C THR A 285 49.59 -9.44 -27.47
N PHE A 286 48.26 -9.31 -27.33
CA PHE A 286 47.54 -8.08 -27.66
C PHE A 286 47.22 -7.35 -26.35
N THR A 287 48.18 -6.54 -25.92
CA THR A 287 48.01 -5.51 -24.89
C THR A 287 47.82 -4.17 -25.59
N GLY A 288 46.76 -3.43 -25.25
CA GLY A 288 46.59 -2.03 -25.67
C GLY A 288 45.13 -1.75 -26.02
N ARG A 289 44.31 -1.16 -25.15
CA ARG A 289 44.31 0.25 -24.74
C ARG A 289 43.67 1.13 -25.81
N ASP A 290 42.35 1.11 -25.88
CA ASP A 290 41.52 2.14 -26.50
C ASP A 290 40.35 2.47 -25.56
N LEU A 291 40.60 3.38 -24.61
CA LEU A 291 39.55 4.09 -23.89
C LEU A 291 39.43 5.48 -24.52
N PRO A 292 38.27 5.86 -25.08
CA PRO A 292 38.06 7.21 -25.58
C PRO A 292 38.02 8.24 -24.43
N PRO A 293 38.42 9.49 -24.72
CA PRO A 293 38.61 10.52 -23.70
C PRO A 293 37.31 10.93 -23.02
N SER A 294 37.39 11.09 -21.69
CA SER A 294 36.34 11.63 -20.84
C SER A 294 35.95 13.05 -21.28
N SER A 295 34.73 13.22 -21.76
CA SER A 295 34.13 14.54 -21.97
C SER A 295 33.88 15.23 -20.63
N SER A 296 34.63 16.31 -20.42
CA SER A 296 34.31 17.53 -19.66
C SER A 296 32.92 17.59 -18.99
N ARG A 297 32.93 17.54 -17.65
CA ARG A 297 31.82 18.04 -16.81
C ARG A 297 31.80 19.59 -16.87
N PRO A 298 30.69 20.23 -17.26
CA PRO A 298 30.53 21.67 -17.08
C PRO A 298 30.33 22.02 -15.59
N ALA A 299 30.94 23.13 -15.19
CA ALA A 299 30.91 23.69 -13.84
C ALA A 299 29.49 24.05 -13.35
N PRO A 300 29.21 23.97 -12.04
CA PRO A 300 27.94 24.41 -11.48
C PRO A 300 27.82 25.94 -11.59
N LYS A 301 26.74 26.39 -12.24
CA LYS A 301 26.33 27.81 -12.25
C LYS A 301 25.99 28.21 -10.81
N GLN A 302 26.70 29.22 -10.30
CA GLN A 302 26.33 29.94 -9.10
C GLN A 302 24.93 30.55 -9.32
N PHE A 303 23.99 30.16 -8.48
CA PHE A 303 22.67 30.78 -8.40
C PHE A 303 22.82 32.09 -7.61
N ASP A 304 22.67 33.20 -8.33
CA ASP A 304 22.61 34.55 -7.77
C ASP A 304 21.30 34.70 -6.99
N LYS A 305 21.41 35.02 -5.69
CA LYS A 305 20.28 35.39 -4.83
C LYS A 305 20.29 36.91 -4.69
N ARG A 306 19.40 37.57 -5.44
CA ARG A 306 18.90 38.93 -5.18
C ARG A 306 17.38 38.85 -5.40
N ALA A 307 16.56 38.96 -4.37
CA ALA A 307 16.16 40.12 -3.57
C ALA A 307 14.69 40.41 -3.93
#